data_AF-A0A9E4H9M7-F1
#
_entry.id   AF-A0A9E4H9M7-F1
#
_cell.length_a   1.000
_cell.length_b   1.000
_cell.length_c   1.000
_cell.angle_alpha   90.00
_cell.angle_beta   90.00
_cell.angle_gamma   90.00
#
_symmetry.space_group_name_H-M   'P 1'
#
loop_
_entity.id
_entity.type
_entity.pdbx_description
1 polymer ?
#
loop_
_entity_poly.entity_id
_entity_poly.type
_entity_poly.pdbx_seq_one_letter_code
_entity_poly.pdbx_strand_id
1 'polypeptide(L)'
;MFGYLTRYRQGNGRKRQPVQQSTHEPYTHTLGSIIWTALLRLGITIFIAWYLKDHFSIYSEWWLVTGLAIYGIAIYPAQIQYEYFKLNNRRLIEDTLCSSCRHYRPENLHCTLLDEHISEHYLPCEGEEWEPKDLEVE
;
A
#
# COMPACT_ATOMS: atom_id res chain seq x y z
N MET A 1 56.41 30.60 -17.70
CA MET A 1 55.32 31.50 -17.25
C MET A 1 54.01 30.94 -17.82
N PHE A 2 53.04 30.65 -16.94
CA PHE A 2 51.65 30.25 -17.24
C PHE A 2 51.39 28.92 -17.97
N GLY A 3 51.52 27.82 -17.21
CA GLY A 3 50.79 26.59 -17.48
C GLY A 3 49.36 26.71 -16.93
N TYR A 4 48.38 26.65 -17.83
CA TYR A 4 46.95 26.58 -17.54
C TYR A 4 46.55 25.20 -17.03
N LEU A 5 45.37 25.17 -16.39
CA LEU A 5 44.45 24.04 -16.14
C LEU A 5 44.29 23.68 -14.66
N THR A 6 43.45 24.47 -14.00
CA THR A 6 42.75 24.12 -12.76
C THR A 6 41.80 22.94 -13.02
N ARG A 7 42.11 21.81 -12.37
CA ARG A 7 41.34 20.58 -12.38
C ARG A 7 40.12 20.74 -11.48
N TYR A 8 38.97 21.11 -12.06
CA TYR A 8 37.69 21.17 -11.34
C TYR A 8 37.19 19.74 -11.04
N ARG A 9 37.14 19.39 -9.75
CA ARG A 9 36.66 18.10 -9.23
C ARG A 9 35.13 18.12 -9.27
N GLN A 10 34.52 17.41 -10.21
CA GLN A 10 33.07 17.19 -10.22
C GLN A 10 32.67 16.35 -9.02
N GLY A 11 32.09 17.00 -8.01
CA GLY A 11 31.33 16.34 -6.95
C GLY A 11 30.06 15.75 -7.56
N ASN A 12 29.92 14.44 -7.41
CA ASN A 12 28.82 13.62 -7.88
C ASN A 12 27.52 14.05 -7.18
N GLY A 13 26.83 15.03 -7.76
CA GLY A 13 25.48 15.40 -7.34
C GLY A 13 24.54 14.26 -7.68
N ARG A 14 24.15 13.48 -6.66
CA ARG A 14 22.95 12.63 -6.74
C ARG A 14 21.84 13.52 -7.29
N LYS A 15 21.44 13.26 -8.53
CA LYS A 15 20.25 13.86 -9.13
C LYS A 15 19.10 13.52 -8.20
N ARG A 16 18.68 14.48 -7.36
CA ARG A 16 17.39 14.41 -6.69
C ARG A 16 16.38 14.34 -7.83
N GLN A 17 15.78 13.18 -8.00
CA GLN A 17 14.63 13.06 -8.90
C GLN A 17 13.63 14.14 -8.44
N PRO A 18 13.06 14.92 -9.37
CA PRO A 18 12.04 15.88 -9.01
C PRO A 18 10.92 15.10 -8.34
N VAL A 19 10.64 15.45 -7.08
CA VAL A 19 9.44 15.03 -6.36
C VAL A 19 8.28 15.34 -7.30
N GLN A 20 7.69 14.30 -7.89
CA GLN A 20 6.42 14.43 -8.60
C GLN A 20 5.39 14.73 -7.54
N GLN A 21 5.18 16.03 -7.29
CA GLN A 21 3.99 16.56 -6.64
C GLN A 21 2.80 16.14 -7.51
N SER A 22 2.22 14.99 -7.18
CA SER A 22 0.87 14.64 -7.59
C SER A 22 -0.05 15.64 -6.92
N THR A 23 -0.71 16.46 -7.74
CA THR A 23 -1.85 17.29 -7.34
C THR A 23 -2.74 16.52 -6.38
N HIS A 24 -3.06 17.14 -5.23
CA HIS A 24 -3.96 16.63 -4.19
C HIS A 24 -5.34 16.27 -4.76
N GLU A 25 -5.46 15.11 -5.40
CA GLU A 25 -6.70 14.35 -5.43
C GLU A 25 -6.78 13.65 -4.07
N PRO A 26 -7.88 13.80 -3.32
CA PRO A 26 -8.05 13.06 -2.06
C PRO A 26 -7.87 11.57 -2.40
N TYR A 27 -6.83 10.95 -1.83
CA TYR A 27 -6.57 9.52 -1.99
C TYR A 27 -7.69 8.77 -1.27
N THR A 28 -8.79 8.55 -1.99
CA THR A 28 -10.04 7.97 -1.52
C THR A 28 -9.95 6.46 -1.28
N HIS A 29 -8.79 5.86 -1.58
CA HIS A 29 -8.55 4.42 -1.47
C HIS A 29 -7.76 4.02 -0.22
N THR A 30 -8.32 4.27 0.97
CA THR A 30 -7.80 3.70 2.23
C THR A 30 -7.92 2.17 2.21
N LEU A 31 -7.15 1.46 3.03
CA LEU A 31 -7.32 0.01 3.20
C LEU A 31 -8.77 -0.38 3.51
N GLY A 32 -9.46 0.44 4.30
CA GLY A 32 -10.88 0.27 4.57
C GLY A 32 -11.75 0.29 3.31
N SER A 33 -11.47 1.17 2.35
CA SER A 33 -12.20 1.22 1.07
C SER A 33 -11.97 -0.03 0.19
N ILE A 34 -10.74 -0.58 0.23
CA ILE A 34 -10.37 -1.80 -0.50
C ILE A 34 -11.13 -2.99 0.10
N ILE A 35 -11.16 -3.09 1.43
CA ILE A 35 -11.91 -4.13 2.15
C ILE A 35 -13.42 -3.98 1.90
N TRP A 36 -13.95 -2.75 1.98
CA TRP A 36 -15.37 -2.47 1.75
C TRP A 36 -15.82 -2.89 0.35
N THR A 37 -15.05 -2.50 -0.68
CA THR A 37 -15.37 -2.86 -2.06
C THR A 37 -15.21 -4.37 -2.32
N ALA A 38 -14.25 -5.04 -1.67
CA ALA A 38 -14.13 -6.49 -1.72
C ALA A 38 -15.34 -7.20 -1.10
N LEU A 39 -15.80 -6.76 0.07
CA LEU A 39 -17.00 -7.29 0.74
C LEU A 39 -18.26 -7.07 -0.10
N LEU A 40 -18.41 -5.86 -0.67
CA LEU A 40 -19.54 -5.53 -1.53
C LEU A 40 -19.58 -6.41 -2.78
N ARG A 41 -18.43 -6.63 -3.45
CA ARG A 41 -18.34 -7.55 -4.59
C ARG A 41 -18.67 -8.98 -4.19
N LEU A 42 -18.16 -9.46 -3.06
CA LEU A 42 -18.45 -10.80 -2.54
C LEU A 42 -19.96 -10.97 -2.26
N GLY A 43 -20.60 -10.00 -1.60
CA GLY A 43 -22.03 -10.02 -1.33
C GLY A 43 -22.86 -10.05 -2.62
N ILE A 44 -22.50 -9.22 -3.61
CA ILE A 44 -23.16 -9.22 -4.92
C ILE A 44 -22.96 -10.55 -5.65
N THR A 45 -21.74 -11.12 -5.65
CA THR A 45 -21.47 -12.42 -6.28
C THR A 45 -22.30 -13.53 -5.66
N ILE A 46 -22.44 -13.58 -4.33
CA ILE A 46 -23.27 -14.56 -3.64
C ILE A 46 -24.74 -14.37 -3.99
N PHE A 47 -25.24 -13.13 -4.00
CA PHE A 47 -26.63 -12.83 -4.36
C PHE A 47 -26.97 -13.26 -5.79
N ILE A 48 -26.08 -12.94 -6.74
CA ILE A 48 -26.20 -13.36 -8.13
C ILE A 48 -26.15 -14.89 -8.24
N ALA A 49 -25.20 -15.55 -7.56
CA ALA A 49 -25.11 -17.02 -7.57
C ALA A 49 -26.37 -17.68 -6.97
N TRP A 50 -26.99 -17.07 -5.97
CA TRP A 50 -28.23 -17.59 -5.42
C TRP A 50 -29.40 -17.43 -6.39
N TYR A 51 -29.50 -16.30 -7.08
CA TYR A 51 -30.52 -16.06 -8.11
C TYR A 51 -30.34 -17.01 -9.32
N LEU A 52 -29.11 -17.21 -9.80
CA LEU A 52 -28.85 -18.08 -10.95
C LEU A 52 -29.07 -19.56 -10.62
N LYS A 53 -28.92 -19.98 -9.36
CA LYS A 53 -29.14 -21.38 -8.95
C LYS A 53 -30.51 -21.90 -9.37
N ASP A 54 -31.54 -21.07 -9.33
CA ASP A 54 -32.91 -21.47 -9.67
C ASP A 54 -33.13 -21.68 -11.18
N HIS A 55 -32.30 -21.06 -12.02
CA HIS A 55 -32.39 -21.18 -13.48
C HIS A 55 -31.51 -22.28 -14.06
N PHE A 56 -30.43 -22.68 -13.38
CA PHE A 56 -29.51 -23.70 -13.87
C PHE A 56 -29.66 -25.02 -13.11
N SER A 57 -30.18 -26.05 -13.77
CA SER A 57 -30.39 -27.40 -13.23
C SER A 57 -29.11 -28.23 -13.03
N ILE A 58 -27.93 -27.61 -13.08
CA ILE A 58 -26.61 -28.26 -12.97
C ILE A 58 -26.24 -28.32 -11.48
N TYR A 59 -26.90 -29.20 -10.73
CA TYR A 59 -26.76 -29.28 -9.27
C TYR A 59 -25.38 -29.78 -8.80
N SER A 60 -24.70 -30.64 -9.57
CA SER A 60 -23.41 -31.23 -9.19
C SER A 60 -22.28 -30.21 -9.19
N GLU A 61 -22.15 -29.44 -10.28
CA GLU A 61 -20.99 -28.56 -10.50
C GLU A 61 -21.23 -27.10 -10.07
N TRP A 62 -22.42 -26.77 -9.57
CA TRP A 62 -22.79 -25.39 -9.20
C TRP A 62 -21.84 -24.77 -8.18
N TRP A 63 -21.37 -25.56 -7.23
CA TRP A 63 -20.44 -25.11 -6.19
C TRP A 63 -19.05 -24.76 -6.75
N LEU A 64 -18.56 -25.50 -7.75
CA LEU A 64 -17.28 -25.19 -8.41
C LEU A 64 -17.39 -23.90 -9.22
N VAL A 65 -18.47 -23.73 -9.98
CA VAL A 65 -18.73 -22.50 -10.75
C VAL A 65 -18.84 -21.28 -9.83
N THR A 66 -19.56 -21.43 -8.71
CA THR A 66 -19.71 -20.37 -7.71
C THR A 66 -18.36 -20.04 -7.05
N GLY A 67 -17.57 -21.04 -6.68
CA GLY A 67 -16.23 -20.84 -6.11
C GLY A 67 -15.29 -20.11 -7.07
N LEU A 68 -15.30 -20.49 -8.35
CA LEU A 68 -14.51 -19.84 -9.40
C LEU A 68 -14.95 -18.38 -9.60
N ALA A 69 -16.27 -18.12 -9.58
CA ALA A 69 -16.81 -16.77 -9.70
C ALA A 69 -16.38 -15.87 -8.52
N ILE A 70 -16.44 -16.39 -7.29
CA ILE A 70 -15.97 -15.66 -6.09
C ILE A 70 -14.47 -15.37 -6.21
N TYR A 71 -13.67 -16.35 -6.64
CA TYR A 71 -12.24 -16.15 -6.81
C TYR A 71 -11.92 -15.07 -7.85
N GLY A 72 -12.54 -15.13 -9.04
CA GLY A 72 -12.29 -14.17 -10.12
C GLY A 72 -12.84 -12.76 -9.86
N ILE A 73 -13.99 -12.64 -9.21
CA ILE A 73 -14.71 -11.36 -9.06
C ILE A 73 -14.35 -10.66 -7.74
N ALA A 74 -14.10 -11.40 -6.66
CA ALA A 74 -13.80 -10.83 -5.34
C ALA A 74 -12.32 -10.91 -5.00
N ILE A 75 -11.71 -12.10 -5.05
CA ILE A 75 -10.33 -12.32 -4.56
C ILE A 75 -9.31 -11.69 -5.49
N TYR A 76 -9.37 -11.97 -6.80
CA TYR A 76 -8.39 -11.48 -7.77
C TYR A 76 -8.24 -9.94 -7.78
N PRO A 77 -9.32 -9.14 -7.88
CA PRO A 77 -9.16 -7.68 -7.86
C PRO A 77 -8.80 -7.14 -6.47
N ALA A 78 -9.05 -7.88 -5.37
CA ALA A 78 -8.57 -7.48 -4.05
C ALA A 78 -7.04 -7.61 -3.95
N GLN A 79 -6.47 -8.68 -4.50
CA GLN A 79 -5.01 -8.88 -4.54
C GLN A 79 -4.32 -7.79 -5.35
N ILE A 80 -4.86 -7.42 -6.52
CA ILE A 80 -4.30 -6.35 -7.35
C ILE A 80 -4.31 -5.00 -6.61
N GLN A 81 -5.42 -4.67 -5.94
CA GLN A 81 -5.53 -3.43 -5.18
C GLN A 81 -4.54 -3.38 -4.00
N TYR A 82 -4.31 -4.52 -3.34
CA TYR A 82 -3.33 -4.63 -2.27
C TYR A 82 -1.89 -4.44 -2.76
N GLU A 83 -1.51 -5.09 -3.86
CA GLU A 83 -0.18 -4.92 -4.45
C GLU A 83 0.06 -3.47 -4.91
N TYR A 84 -0.97 -2.83 -5.49
CA TYR A 84 -0.88 -1.42 -5.86
C TYR A 84 -0.71 -0.50 -4.65
N PHE A 85 -1.46 -0.74 -3.57
CA PHE A 85 -1.29 -0.02 -2.30
C PHE A 85 0.13 -0.18 -1.76
N LYS A 86 0.68 -1.40 -1.75
CA LYS A 86 2.03 -1.66 -1.27
C LYS A 86 3.10 -0.97 -2.13
N LEU A 87 2.94 -0.99 -3.46
CA LEU A 87 3.87 -0.34 -4.39
C LEU A 87 3.87 1.17 -4.24
N ASN A 88 2.69 1.79 -4.13
CA ASN A 88 2.57 3.25 -4.04
C ASN A 88 3.16 3.77 -2.71
N ASN A 89 2.94 3.02 -1.64
CA ASN A 89 3.43 3.38 -0.30
C ASN A 89 4.84 2.84 0.00
N ARG A 90 5.49 2.15 -0.96
CA ARG A 90 6.83 1.61 -0.77
C ARG A 90 7.86 2.69 -0.46
N ARG A 91 7.75 3.86 -1.10
CA ARG A 91 8.62 5.01 -0.82
C ARG A 91 8.42 5.55 0.59
N LEU A 92 7.20 5.58 1.10
CA LEU A 92 6.93 5.89 2.51
C LEU A 92 7.58 4.88 3.46
N ILE A 93 7.48 3.59 3.12
CA ILE A 93 8.01 2.49 3.92
C ILE A 93 9.54 2.44 3.86
N GLU A 94 10.19 2.93 2.81
CA GLU A 94 11.66 2.83 2.65
C GLU A 94 12.40 4.14 2.93
N ASP A 95 11.80 5.30 2.64
CA ASP A 95 12.48 6.61 2.69
C ASP A 95 12.16 7.43 3.96
N THR A 96 11.23 7.01 4.82
CA THR A 96 10.86 7.75 6.05
C THR A 96 11.54 7.22 7.30
N LEU A 97 11.79 8.11 8.28
CA LEU A 97 12.28 7.74 9.61
C LEU A 97 11.33 6.77 10.34
N CYS A 98 10.03 6.82 10.07
CA CYS A 98 9.05 5.91 10.68
C CYS A 98 9.28 4.45 10.29
N SER A 99 9.91 4.16 9.14
CA SER A 99 10.13 2.79 8.66
C SER A 99 10.92 1.89 9.63
N SER A 100 11.92 2.49 10.29
CA SER A 100 12.81 1.87 11.26
C SER A 100 12.26 1.92 12.70
N CYS A 101 11.10 2.56 12.90
CA CYS A 101 10.48 2.71 14.22
C CYS A 101 9.79 1.41 14.69
N ARG A 102 10.00 1.00 15.94
CA ARG A 102 9.38 -0.18 16.57
C ARG A 102 7.85 -0.16 16.51
N HIS A 103 7.26 1.03 16.67
CA HIS A 103 5.81 1.25 16.73
C HIS A 103 5.15 1.38 15.36
N TYR A 104 5.93 1.30 14.28
CA TYR A 104 5.41 1.41 12.92
C TYR A 104 4.97 0.05 12.37
N ARG A 105 3.73 0.01 11.87
CA ARG A 105 3.15 -1.13 11.18
C ARG A 105 3.03 -0.83 9.67
N PRO A 106 3.80 -1.51 8.81
CA PRO A 106 3.81 -1.24 7.37
C PRO A 106 2.53 -1.71 6.66
N GLU A 107 1.77 -2.64 7.27
CA GLU A 107 0.56 -3.19 6.67
C GLU A 107 -0.55 -2.14 6.57
N ASN A 108 -0.63 -1.25 7.56
CA ASN A 108 -1.68 -0.24 7.70
C ASN A 108 -1.18 1.20 7.74
N LEU A 109 0.12 1.43 7.44
CA LEU A 109 0.75 2.76 7.47
C LEU A 109 0.47 3.51 8.77
N HIS A 110 0.51 2.77 9.89
CA HIS A 110 0.00 3.22 11.18
C HIS A 110 1.10 3.27 12.23
N CYS A 111 1.08 4.32 13.05
CA CYS A 111 1.89 4.42 14.25
C CYS A 111 1.07 3.93 15.46
N THR A 112 1.48 2.84 16.11
CA THR A 112 0.75 2.30 17.27
C THR A 112 0.86 3.15 18.53
N LEU A 113 1.85 4.05 18.60
CA LEU A 113 2.09 4.90 19.77
C LEU A 113 1.10 6.07 19.84
N LEU A 114 0.92 6.76 18.72
CA LEU A 114 0.06 7.95 18.59
C LEU A 114 -1.33 7.62 18.01
N ASP A 115 -1.55 6.38 17.57
CA ASP A 115 -2.78 5.91 16.90
C ASP A 115 -3.13 6.71 15.64
N GLU A 116 -2.09 7.20 14.95
CA GLU A 116 -2.19 8.08 13.79
C GLU A 116 -1.66 7.41 12.51
N HIS A 117 -2.27 7.79 11.38
CA HIS A 117 -1.85 7.32 10.06
C HIS A 117 -0.74 8.20 9.50
N ILE A 118 0.30 7.57 8.98
CA ILE A 118 1.43 8.23 8.34
C ILE A 118 1.08 8.55 6.90
N SER A 119 1.44 9.75 6.44
CA SER A 119 1.32 10.15 5.04
C SER A 119 2.65 10.74 4.55
N GLU A 120 2.77 10.99 3.24
CA GLU A 120 4.01 11.57 2.68
C GLU A 120 4.38 12.93 3.26
N HIS A 121 3.39 13.65 3.79
CA HIS A 121 3.55 15.03 4.22
C HIS A 121 3.34 15.18 5.75
N TYR A 122 3.05 14.07 6.44
CA TYR A 122 2.77 14.07 7.86
C TYR A 122 3.38 12.85 8.54
N LEU A 123 4.36 13.12 9.41
CA LEU A 123 5.03 12.15 10.28
C LEU A 123 4.57 12.46 11.71
N PRO A 124 3.78 11.59 12.35
CA PRO A 124 3.08 11.91 13.60
C PRO A 124 4.02 12.20 14.77
N CYS A 125 5.18 11.53 14.83
CA CYS A 125 6.16 11.73 15.91
C CYS A 125 7.27 12.72 15.57
N GLU A 126 7.36 13.22 14.33
CA GLU A 126 8.46 14.04 13.77
C GLU A 126 9.91 13.56 14.08
N GLY A 127 10.07 12.35 14.63
CA GLY A 127 11.34 11.81 15.11
C GLY A 127 11.62 11.97 16.62
N GLU A 128 10.77 12.67 17.40
CA GLU A 128 11.02 12.86 18.85
C GLU A 128 10.78 11.58 19.67
N GLU A 129 9.71 10.85 19.36
CA GLU A 129 9.34 9.59 20.03
C GLU A 129 9.75 8.35 19.20
N TRP A 130 10.75 8.51 18.33
CA TRP A 130 11.22 7.42 17.47
C TRP A 130 12.11 6.44 18.25
N GLU A 131 11.75 5.15 18.22
CA GLU A 131 12.54 4.07 18.81
C GLU A 131 12.93 3.05 17.73
N PRO A 132 14.22 2.72 17.55
CA PRO A 132 14.64 1.73 16.55
C PRO A 132 14.16 0.33 16.91
N LYS A 133 13.74 -0.43 15.88
CA LYS A 133 13.36 -1.86 16.01
C LYS A 133 14.47 -2.74 16.59
N ASP A 134 15.73 -2.38 16.33
CA ASP A 134 16.89 -3.24 16.59
C ASP A 134 17.54 -3.01 17.98
N LEU A 135 16.92 -2.28 18.91
CA LEU A 135 17.42 -2.17 20.30
C LEU A 135 17.20 -3.43 21.15
N GLU A 136 16.77 -4.54 20.57
CA GLU A 136 16.92 -5.88 21.15
C GLU A 136 18.36 -6.43 20.94
N VAL A 137 19.38 -5.57 21.13
CA VAL A 137 20.75 -6.03 21.30
C VAL A 137 21.10 -5.97 22.78
N GLU A 138 21.16 -7.19 23.34
CA GLU A 138 21.67 -7.62 24.65
C GLU A 138 20.67 -7.83 25.79
#